data_AF-A0A520V8C6-F1
#
_entry.id   AF-A0A520V8C6-F1
#
_cell.length_a   1.000
_cell.length_b   1.000
_cell.length_c   1.000
_cell.angle_alpha   90.00
_cell.angle_beta   90.00
_cell.angle_gamma   90.00
#
_symmetry.space_group_name_H-M   'P 1'
#
loop_
_entity.id
_entity.type
_entity.pdbx_description
1 polymer ?
#
loop_
_entity_poly.entity_id
_entity_poly.type
_entity_poly.pdbx_seq_one_letter_code
_entity_poly.pdbx_strand_id
1 'polypeptide(L)'
;MMKKNILLIIAILLILSPYSFSYGIEGEHRIKMDYKASVGSVDPNGKTIKVNVNGMVCDFCARALEKVFMKEKSVSGLTVNLKAKEIKIYTKKNMNLKDNIIKERIKDSGYIVSSIERF
;
A
#
# COMPACT_ATOMS: atom_id res chain seq x y z
N MET A 1 -31.77 19.73 40.45
CA MET A 1 -31.18 20.33 39.23
C MET A 1 -29.88 19.61 38.86
N MET A 2 -29.94 18.31 38.47
CA MET A 2 -28.74 17.48 38.16
C MET A 2 -28.93 16.52 36.96
N LYS A 3 -30.15 16.37 36.41
CA LYS A 3 -30.43 15.41 35.32
C LYS A 3 -29.98 15.90 33.93
N LYS A 4 -29.82 17.21 33.74
CA LYS A 4 -29.49 17.82 32.43
C LYS A 4 -28.02 17.59 32.02
N ASN A 5 -27.10 17.48 32.98
CA ASN A 5 -25.68 17.21 32.71
C ASN A 5 -25.41 15.71 32.46
N ILE A 6 -26.22 14.80 33.03
CA ILE A 6 -26.14 13.36 32.75
C ILE A 6 -26.53 13.05 31.29
N LEU A 7 -27.54 13.75 30.76
CA LEU A 7 -27.98 13.55 29.37
C LEU A 7 -26.92 14.03 28.36
N LEU A 8 -26.13 15.05 28.72
CA LEU A 8 -25.05 15.59 27.90
C LEU A 8 -23.83 14.64 27.82
N ILE A 9 -23.54 13.89 28.89
CA ILE A 9 -22.41 12.95 28.92
C ILE A 9 -22.71 11.68 28.10
N ILE A 10 -23.97 11.21 28.09
CA ILE A 10 -24.41 10.07 27.27
C ILE A 10 -24.34 10.40 25.77
N ALA A 11 -24.68 11.65 25.38
CA ALA A 11 -24.59 12.10 24.00
C ALA A 11 -23.14 12.15 23.48
N ILE A 12 -22.15 12.49 24.32
CA ILE A 12 -20.73 12.53 23.95
C ILE A 12 -20.15 11.12 23.77
N LEU A 13 -20.61 10.14 24.55
CA LEU A 13 -20.20 8.73 24.43
C LEU A 13 -20.69 8.05 23.16
N LEU A 14 -21.81 8.50 22.56
CA LEU A 14 -22.30 8.00 21.28
C LEU A 14 -21.54 8.54 20.06
N ILE A 15 -20.81 9.64 20.21
CA ILE A 15 -19.97 10.22 19.13
C ILE A 15 -18.56 9.60 19.14
N LEU A 16 -18.17 8.97 20.24
CA LEU A 16 -16.89 8.29 20.43
C LEU A 16 -16.98 6.76 20.30
N SER A 17 -18.11 6.19 19.88
CA SER A 17 -18.09 4.81 19.38
C SER A 17 -17.14 4.81 18.19
N PRO A 18 -15.96 4.20 18.31
CA PRO A 18 -15.02 4.17 17.21
C PRO A 18 -15.77 3.56 16.04
N TYR A 19 -15.65 4.22 14.90
CA TYR A 19 -15.70 3.56 13.62
C TYR A 19 -14.74 2.37 13.69
N SER A 20 -15.22 1.24 14.21
CA SER A 20 -14.66 -0.07 13.97
C SER A 20 -14.97 -0.39 12.52
N PHE A 21 -14.42 0.42 11.62
CA PHE A 21 -14.28 0.10 10.21
C PHE A 21 -13.17 -0.94 10.15
N SER A 22 -13.53 -2.17 10.53
CA SER A 22 -12.80 -3.34 10.13
C SER A 22 -12.99 -3.44 8.62
N TYR A 23 -12.09 -2.82 7.84
CA TYR A 23 -11.94 -3.15 6.42
C TYR A 23 -11.25 -4.52 6.34
N GLY A 24 -11.98 -5.55 6.75
CA GLY A 24 -11.66 -6.93 6.43
C GLY A 24 -11.99 -7.14 4.96
N ILE A 25 -10.95 -7.22 4.13
CA ILE A 25 -11.09 -7.79 2.78
C ILE A 25 -11.38 -9.28 3.00
N GLU A 26 -12.67 -9.66 2.97
CA GLU A 26 -13.09 -11.04 2.76
C GLU A 26 -12.71 -11.42 1.32
N GLY A 27 -11.52 -12.00 1.20
CA GLY A 27 -11.07 -12.68 0.00
C GLY A 27 -11.34 -14.18 0.17
N GLU A 28 -12.45 -14.62 -0.38
CA GLU A 28 -12.86 -16.01 -0.49
C GLU A 28 -11.74 -16.89 -1.07
N HIS A 29 -11.49 -18.00 -0.38
CA HIS A 29 -10.53 -19.03 -0.72
C HIS A 29 -10.91 -19.75 -2.01
N ARG A 30 -10.29 -19.39 -3.14
CA ARG A 30 -10.04 -20.34 -4.24
C ARG A 30 -8.66 -20.09 -4.86
N ILE A 31 -7.84 -21.13 -4.77
CA ILE A 31 -6.48 -21.26 -5.27
C ILE A 31 -6.40 -20.84 -6.74
N LYS A 32 -5.81 -19.68 -7.01
CA LYS A 32 -4.95 -19.46 -8.16
C LYS A 32 -3.72 -18.64 -7.72
N MET A 33 -2.54 -19.17 -8.03
CA MET A 33 -1.21 -18.64 -7.71
C MET A 33 -0.82 -17.47 -8.62
N ASP A 34 -1.74 -16.56 -8.89
CA ASP A 34 -1.59 -15.37 -9.72
C ASP A 34 -2.01 -14.13 -8.93
N TYR A 35 -1.31 -13.88 -7.81
CA TYR A 35 -1.47 -12.64 -7.07
C TYR A 35 -1.05 -11.45 -7.94
N LYS A 36 -2.05 -10.71 -8.41
CA LYS A 36 -1.92 -9.45 -9.12
C LYS A 36 -2.76 -8.41 -8.40
N ALA A 37 -2.11 -7.60 -7.58
CA ALA A 37 -2.75 -6.56 -6.79
C ALA A 37 -2.31 -5.17 -7.25
N SER A 38 -3.17 -4.19 -6.96
CA SER A 38 -2.93 -2.78 -7.26
C SER A 38 -3.48 -1.91 -6.14
N VAL A 39 -2.69 -0.95 -5.69
CA VAL A 39 -3.06 0.05 -4.68
C VAL A 39 -2.80 1.45 -5.22
N GLY A 40 -3.61 2.43 -4.76
CA GLY A 40 -3.51 3.81 -5.24
C GLY A 40 -4.02 4.00 -6.67
N SER A 41 -3.43 4.93 -7.41
CA SER A 41 -3.83 5.27 -8.78
C SER A 41 -2.63 5.52 -9.72
N VAL A 42 -2.88 5.41 -11.02
CA VAL A 42 -1.93 5.79 -12.07
C VAL A 42 -2.17 7.27 -12.40
N ASP A 43 -1.18 8.12 -12.15
CA ASP A 43 -1.20 9.52 -12.59
C ASP A 43 -0.70 9.60 -14.05
N PRO A 44 -1.50 10.09 -15.01
CA PRO A 44 -1.09 10.18 -16.42
C PRO A 44 0.06 11.17 -16.67
N ASN A 45 0.33 12.09 -15.74
CA ASN A 45 1.47 13.00 -15.78
C ASN A 45 2.65 12.54 -14.89
N GLY A 46 2.51 11.36 -14.30
CA GLY A 46 3.53 10.68 -13.52
C GLY A 46 4.50 9.88 -14.39
N LYS A 47 5.50 9.31 -13.74
CA LYS A 47 6.41 8.31 -14.33
C LYS A 47 6.10 6.92 -13.82
N THR A 48 6.37 5.92 -14.65
CA THR A 48 6.27 4.51 -14.25
C THR A 48 7.67 3.94 -14.04
N ILE A 49 7.87 3.29 -12.89
CA ILE A 49 9.14 2.63 -12.56
C ILE A 49 8.85 1.15 -12.34
N LYS A 50 9.42 0.30 -13.17
CA LYS A 50 9.35 -1.15 -12.99
C LYS A 50 10.57 -1.60 -12.19
N VAL A 51 10.35 -2.46 -11.22
CA VAL A 51 11.39 -3.03 -10.37
C VAL A 51 11.20 -4.53 -10.28
N ASN A 52 12.21 -5.29 -10.66
CA ASN A 52 12.24 -6.72 -10.40
C ASN A 52 12.78 -6.98 -8.99
N VAL A 53 12.05 -7.77 -8.20
CA VAL A 53 12.31 -7.98 -6.76
C VAL A 53 12.35 -9.47 -6.45
N ASN A 54 13.49 -9.92 -5.94
CA ASN A 54 13.68 -11.29 -5.47
C ASN A 54 13.30 -11.42 -3.99
N GLY A 55 12.74 -12.58 -3.61
CA GLY A 55 12.36 -12.89 -2.24
C GLY A 55 10.89 -12.63 -1.90
N MET A 56 10.09 -12.10 -2.84
CA MET A 56 8.63 -12.04 -2.68
C MET A 56 8.03 -13.42 -3.01
N VAL A 57 7.57 -14.15 -1.99
CA VAL A 57 7.09 -15.54 -2.15
C VAL A 57 5.57 -15.69 -1.99
N CYS A 58 4.93 -14.83 -1.18
CA CYS A 58 3.50 -14.88 -0.93
C CYS A 58 2.81 -13.50 -1.06
N ASP A 59 1.49 -13.52 -1.03
CA ASP A 59 0.61 -12.35 -1.08
C ASP A 59 0.83 -11.39 0.10
N PHE A 60 1.11 -11.91 1.30
CA PHE A 60 1.43 -11.09 2.45
C PHE A 60 2.75 -10.31 2.27
N CYS A 61 3.76 -10.92 1.66
CA CYS A 61 5.01 -10.25 1.32
C CYS A 61 4.77 -9.09 0.34
N ALA A 62 3.92 -9.30 -0.67
CA ALA A 62 3.56 -8.28 -1.63
C ALA A 62 2.80 -7.10 -0.98
N ARG A 63 1.81 -7.40 -0.13
CA ARG A 63 1.04 -6.38 0.62
C ARG A 63 1.94 -5.53 1.54
N ALA A 64 3.02 -6.08 2.05
CA ALA A 64 3.99 -5.33 2.85
C ALA A 64 4.68 -4.25 2.00
N LEU A 65 5.15 -4.59 0.79
CA LEU A 65 5.77 -3.64 -0.13
C LEU A 65 4.79 -2.56 -0.61
N GLU A 66 3.54 -2.94 -0.91
CA GLU A 66 2.48 -1.98 -1.20
C GLU A 66 2.36 -0.92 -0.09
N LYS A 67 2.26 -1.36 1.17
CA LYS A 67 2.17 -0.44 2.32
C LYS A 67 3.41 0.43 2.49
N VAL A 68 4.61 -0.10 2.23
CA VAL A 68 5.86 0.65 2.34
C VAL A 68 5.90 1.79 1.32
N PHE A 69 5.65 1.49 0.05
CA PHE A 69 5.72 2.50 -1.01
C PHE A 69 4.54 3.47 -1.01
N MET A 70 3.35 3.07 -0.57
CA MET A 70 2.22 4.00 -0.45
C MET A 70 2.43 5.07 0.63
N LYS A 71 3.42 4.93 1.51
CA LYS A 71 3.85 5.99 2.46
C LYS A 71 4.77 7.02 1.81
N GLU A 72 5.37 6.71 0.66
CA GLU A 72 6.25 7.64 -0.04
C GLU A 72 5.44 8.75 -0.70
N LYS A 73 5.74 10.01 -0.36
CA LYS A 73 4.96 11.17 -0.85
C LYS A 73 4.91 11.25 -2.37
N SER A 74 5.97 10.80 -3.05
CA SER A 74 6.11 10.79 -4.51
C SER A 74 5.32 9.69 -5.20
N VAL A 75 4.79 8.70 -4.49
CA VAL A 75 4.08 7.55 -5.06
C VAL A 75 2.58 7.83 -5.12
N SER A 76 1.97 7.61 -6.28
CA SER A 76 0.53 7.68 -6.50
C SER A 76 -0.13 6.30 -6.41
N GLY A 77 0.60 5.25 -6.80
CA GLY A 77 0.11 3.88 -6.78
C GLY A 77 1.20 2.86 -7.02
N LEU A 78 0.85 1.60 -6.84
CA LEU A 78 1.76 0.47 -6.99
C LEU A 78 0.98 -0.76 -7.49
N THR A 79 1.57 -1.52 -8.40
CA THR A 79 1.08 -2.86 -8.76
C THR A 79 2.12 -3.92 -8.44
N VAL A 80 1.69 -5.08 -7.99
CA VAL A 80 2.56 -6.25 -7.76
C VAL A 80 2.15 -7.39 -8.69
N ASN A 81 3.15 -8.07 -9.25
CA ASN A 81 3.00 -9.33 -9.96
C ASN A 81 3.98 -10.35 -9.37
N LEU A 82 3.47 -11.27 -8.53
CA LEU A 82 4.32 -12.28 -7.89
C LEU A 82 4.93 -13.27 -8.89
N LYS A 83 4.18 -13.63 -9.94
CA LYS A 83 4.65 -14.58 -10.97
C LYS A 83 5.84 -14.01 -11.75
N ALA A 84 5.77 -12.71 -12.09
CA ALA A 84 6.85 -12.00 -12.76
C ALA A 84 7.95 -11.52 -11.80
N LYS A 85 7.76 -11.65 -10.48
CA LYS A 85 8.63 -11.06 -9.46
C LYS A 85 8.86 -9.56 -9.68
N GLU A 86 7.79 -8.87 -10.03
CA GLU A 86 7.84 -7.48 -10.50
C GLU A 86 6.91 -6.60 -9.66
N ILE A 87 7.36 -5.40 -9.34
CA ILE A 87 6.49 -4.30 -8.93
C ILE A 87 6.57 -3.16 -9.95
N LYS A 88 5.47 -2.45 -10.14
CA LYS A 88 5.46 -1.17 -10.86
C LYS A 88 5.03 -0.08 -9.90
N ILE A 89 5.85 0.96 -9.80
CA ILE A 89 5.61 2.14 -8.98
C ILE A 89 5.17 3.26 -9.91
N TYR A 90 4.01 3.84 -9.61
CA TYR A 90 3.50 5.02 -10.28
C TYR A 90 3.81 6.24 -9.42
N THR A 91 4.44 7.25 -10.01
CA THR A 91 4.78 8.48 -9.31
C THR A 91 3.75 9.56 -9.58
N LYS A 92 3.62 10.51 -8.65
CA LYS A 92 2.80 11.72 -8.86
C LYS A 92 3.47 12.66 -9.85
N LYS A 93 2.67 13.50 -10.51
CA LYS A 93 3.15 14.58 -11.39
C LYS A 93 4.30 15.38 -10.75
N ASN A 94 5.37 15.58 -11.52
CA ASN A 94 6.56 16.34 -11.15
C ASN A 94 7.30 15.85 -9.89
N MET A 95 6.98 14.66 -9.37
CA MET A 95 7.71 14.06 -8.26
C MET A 95 8.58 12.92 -8.76
N ASN A 96 9.84 12.89 -8.34
CA ASN A 96 10.76 11.81 -8.68
C ASN A 96 11.05 10.96 -7.45
N LEU A 97 10.95 9.64 -7.62
CA LEU A 97 11.39 8.66 -6.63
C LEU A 97 12.78 8.16 -7.06
N LYS A 98 13.83 8.44 -6.27
CA LYS A 98 15.22 8.06 -6.62
C LYS A 98 15.44 6.55 -6.45
N ASP A 99 16.31 5.98 -7.28
CA ASP A 99 16.64 4.54 -7.24
C ASP A 99 17.19 4.10 -5.87
N ASN A 100 17.98 4.94 -5.20
CA ASN A 100 18.51 4.62 -3.88
C ASN A 100 17.40 4.44 -2.84
N ILE A 101 16.35 5.27 -2.89
CA ILE A 101 15.18 5.14 -2.00
C ILE A 101 14.44 3.85 -2.31
N ILE A 102 14.26 3.51 -3.59
CA ILE A 102 13.63 2.25 -4.01
C ILE A 102 14.41 1.05 -3.45
N LYS A 103 15.73 1.04 -3.63
CA LYS A 103 16.62 -0.03 -3.13
C LYS A 103 16.57 -0.13 -1.61
N GLU A 104 16.63 1.00 -0.91
CA GLU A 104 16.56 1.08 0.55
C GLU A 104 15.24 0.50 1.06
N ARG A 105 14.09 0.96 0.55
CA ARG A 105 12.77 0.48 0.97
C ARG A 105 12.57 -1.02 0.73
N ILE A 106 13.07 -1.54 -0.39
CA ILE A 106 12.99 -2.97 -0.71
C ILE A 106 13.91 -3.78 0.20
N LYS A 107 15.13 -3.29 0.44
CA LYS A 107 16.11 -3.92 1.34
C LYS A 107 15.61 -3.94 2.78
N ASP A 108 15.10 -2.83 3.29
CA ASP A 108 14.54 -2.71 4.65
C ASP A 108 13.33 -3.63 4.85
N SER A 109 12.64 -3.97 3.75
CA SER A 109 11.54 -4.94 3.74
C SER A 109 12.00 -6.39 3.63
N GLY A 110 13.31 -6.66 3.55
CA GLY A 110 13.89 -8.00 3.51
C GLY A 110 14.07 -8.59 2.11
N TYR A 111 14.03 -7.77 1.06
CA TYR A 111 14.08 -8.23 -0.33
C TYR A 111 15.27 -7.68 -1.11
N ILE A 112 15.48 -8.19 -2.32
CA ILE A 112 16.61 -7.83 -3.18
C ILE A 112 16.10 -7.24 -4.50
N VAL A 113 16.65 -6.09 -4.89
CA VAL A 113 16.39 -5.49 -6.21
C VAL A 113 17.25 -6.17 -7.26
N SER A 114 16.62 -6.75 -8.28
CA SER A 114 17.28 -7.37 -9.43
C SER A 114 17.52 -6.37 -10.57
N SER A 115 16.54 -5.53 -10.87
CA SER A 115 16.66 -4.46 -11.89
C SER A 115 15.67 -3.33 -11.64
N ILE A 116 15.98 -2.16 -12.19
CA ILE A 116 15.10 -0.98 -12.21
C ILE A 116 15.03 -0.45 -13.64
N GLU A 117 13.82 -0.31 -14.18
CA GLU A 117 13.53 0.26 -15.50
C GLU A 117 12.56 1.44 -15.35
N ARG A 118 12.75 2.49 -16.14
CA ARG A 118 11.93 3.72 -16.07
C ARG A 118 11.27 3.98 -17.42
N PHE A 119 9.99 4.36 -17.39
CA PHE A 119 9.14 4.69 -18.54
C PHE A 119 8.56 6.09 -18.37
#